data_AF-A0A7C4ZXY0-F1
#
_entry.id   AF-A0A7C4ZXY0-F1
#
_cell.length_a   1.000
_cell.length_b   1.000
_cell.length_c   1.000
_cell.angle_alpha   90.00
_cell.angle_beta   90.00
_cell.angle_gamma   90.00
#
_symmetry.space_group_name_H-M   'P 1'
#
loop_
_entity.id
_entity.type
_entity.pdbx_description
1 polymer ?
#
loop_
_entity_poly.entity_id
_entity_poly.type
_entity_poly.pdbx_seq_one_letter_code
_entity_poly.pdbx_strand_id
1 'polypeptide(L)'
;MATVHEQYQKKIKEIGKSLGYDPSGQDTPLGRVDAKWSEAKLSPYLERGKIPIAVFEVVCSEGQKELRGSLLNMLAAKPSLAVFVLIREEIKKHPRGNTEPTKWFERMDRYVDKLIGEFQGILRIEKWYEDKVDRMYQTYCRSH
;
A
#
# COMPACT_ATOMS: atom_id res chain seq x y z
N MET A 1 3.39 -12.28 -18.40
CA MET A 1 3.64 -10.84 -18.11
C MET A 1 3.17 -10.58 -16.69
N ALA A 2 3.90 -9.77 -15.90
CA ALA A 2 3.47 -9.40 -14.55
C ALA A 2 2.24 -8.48 -14.63
N THR A 3 1.26 -8.68 -13.74
CA THR A 3 0.06 -7.82 -13.65
C THR A 3 0.44 -6.41 -13.22
N VAL A 4 -0.43 -5.42 -13.45
CA VAL A 4 -0.17 -4.03 -13.00
C VAL A 4 -0.02 -3.99 -11.47
N HIS A 5 -0.81 -4.77 -10.75
CA HIS A 5 -0.70 -4.92 -9.29
C HIS A 5 0.71 -5.37 -8.87
N GLU A 6 1.22 -6.45 -9.45
CA GLU A 6 2.58 -6.96 -9.19
C GLU A 6 3.67 -5.96 -9.57
N GLN A 7 3.47 -5.19 -10.64
CA GLN A 7 4.42 -4.15 -11.07
C GLN A 7 4.52 -3.03 -10.02
N TYR A 8 3.40 -2.54 -9.49
CA TYR A 8 3.41 -1.51 -8.45
C TYR A 8 3.93 -2.05 -7.11
N GLN A 9 3.59 -3.27 -6.74
CA GLN A 9 4.22 -3.95 -5.60
C GLN A 9 5.75 -3.96 -5.72
N LYS A 10 6.26 -4.32 -6.91
CA LYS A 10 7.70 -4.35 -7.18
C LYS A 10 8.32 -2.95 -7.09
N LYS A 11 7.72 -1.93 -7.73
CA LYS A 11 8.19 -0.54 -7.65
C LYS A 11 8.28 -0.06 -6.20
N ILE A 12 7.26 -0.32 -5.38
CA ILE A 12 7.23 0.09 -3.97
C ILE A 12 8.36 -0.60 -3.19
N LYS A 13 8.61 -1.89 -3.42
CA LYS A 13 9.72 -2.62 -2.77
C LYS A 13 11.09 -2.07 -3.18
N GLU A 14 11.27 -1.75 -4.46
CA GLU A 14 12.51 -1.17 -4.99
C GLU A 14 12.75 0.25 -4.44
N ILE A 15 11.71 1.09 -4.35
CA ILE A 15 11.78 2.40 -3.67
C ILE A 15 12.24 2.22 -2.22
N GLY A 16 11.62 1.30 -1.48
CA GLY A 16 11.99 1.03 -0.10
C GLY A 16 13.47 0.66 0.04
N LYS A 17 13.95 -0.24 -0.82
CA LYS A 17 15.36 -0.64 -0.86
C LYS A 17 16.29 0.54 -1.17
N SER A 18 15.97 1.37 -2.16
CA SER A 18 16.76 2.56 -2.51
C SER A 18 16.81 3.58 -1.37
N LEU A 19 15.75 3.67 -0.56
CA LEU A 19 15.69 4.53 0.62
C LEU A 19 16.37 3.91 1.88
N GLY A 20 16.96 2.72 1.75
CA GLY A 20 17.63 2.04 2.86
C GLY A 20 16.69 1.27 3.79
N TYR A 21 15.42 1.09 3.42
CA TYR A 21 14.51 0.19 4.12
C TYR A 21 14.68 -1.24 3.66
N ASP A 22 14.30 -2.16 4.53
CA ASP A 22 14.20 -3.56 4.21
C ASP A 22 12.77 -3.92 3.75
N PRO A 23 12.57 -4.28 2.47
CA PRO A 23 11.28 -4.71 1.98
C PRO A 23 10.95 -6.18 2.29
N SER A 24 11.85 -6.91 2.95
CA SER A 24 11.65 -8.29 3.38
C SER A 24 10.88 -8.36 4.70
N GLY A 25 10.00 -9.35 4.83
CA GLY A 25 9.26 -9.56 6.06
C GLY A 25 8.27 -10.70 5.94
N GLN A 26 7.95 -11.29 7.10
CA GLN A 26 6.90 -12.29 7.20
C GLN A 26 5.52 -11.64 7.06
N ASP A 27 4.58 -12.43 6.53
CA ASP A 27 3.15 -12.11 6.52
C ASP A 27 2.63 -11.87 7.94
N THR A 28 1.57 -11.07 8.08
CA THR A 28 0.95 -10.86 9.38
C THR A 28 0.12 -12.08 9.78
N PRO A 29 -0.16 -12.29 11.08
CA PRO A 29 -1.05 -13.37 11.53
C PRO A 29 -2.46 -13.31 10.93
N LEU A 30 -2.92 -12.13 10.48
CA LEU A 30 -4.25 -11.94 9.89
C LEU A 30 -4.24 -11.99 8.35
N GLY A 31 -3.07 -11.92 7.72
CA GLY A 31 -2.96 -11.95 6.26
C GLY A 31 -1.73 -11.27 5.71
N ARG A 32 -1.64 -11.27 4.38
CA ARG A 32 -0.57 -10.66 3.60
C ARG A 32 -0.91 -9.20 3.28
N VAL A 33 0.10 -8.34 3.32
CA VAL A 33 0.08 -6.99 2.74
C VAL A 33 0.90 -6.98 1.45
N ASP A 34 0.60 -6.07 0.55
CA ASP A 34 1.20 -6.03 -0.79
C ASP A 34 2.70 -5.67 -0.77
N ALA A 35 3.06 -4.69 0.08
CA ALA A 35 4.45 -4.37 0.37
C ALA A 35 4.60 -3.84 1.80
N LYS A 36 5.84 -3.88 2.28
CA LYS A 36 6.24 -3.46 3.63
C LYS A 36 7.61 -2.83 3.56
N TRP A 37 7.85 -1.78 4.33
CA TRP A 37 9.17 -1.21 4.58
C TRP A 37 9.47 -1.31 6.07
N SER A 38 10.56 -1.98 6.42
CA SER A 38 11.08 -2.11 7.79
C SER A 38 12.44 -1.45 7.93
N GLU A 39 12.85 -1.16 9.17
CA GLU A 39 14.23 -0.76 9.43
C GLU A 39 15.20 -1.88 9.02
N ALA A 40 16.19 -1.54 8.20
CA ALA A 40 17.19 -2.49 7.71
C ALA A 40 18.22 -2.88 8.79
N LYS A 41 18.37 -2.07 9.84
CA LYS A 41 19.30 -2.30 10.94
C LYS A 41 18.59 -2.06 12.27
N LEU A 42 18.09 -3.11 12.90
CA LEU A 42 17.70 -2.99 14.29
C LEU A 42 18.95 -2.95 15.17
N SER A 43 18.95 -2.02 16.11
CA SER A 43 19.86 -2.04 17.25
C SER A 43 19.87 -3.43 17.90
N PRO A 44 21.01 -3.94 18.42
CA PRO A 44 21.10 -5.24 19.10
C PRO A 44 20.10 -5.39 20.26
N TYR A 45 19.54 -4.29 20.77
CA TYR A 45 18.54 -4.30 21.85
C TYR A 45 17.09 -4.54 21.37
N LEU A 46 16.85 -4.55 20.07
CA LEU A 46 15.53 -4.77 19.45
C LEU A 46 15.49 -6.13 18.73
N GLU A 47 15.98 -7.20 19.38
CA GLU A 47 15.98 -8.58 18.83
C GLU A 47 14.58 -9.14 18.51
N ARG A 48 13.50 -8.43 18.83
CA ARG A 48 12.12 -8.84 18.55
C ARG A 48 11.64 -8.38 17.17
N GLY A 49 12.31 -8.85 16.11
CA GLY A 49 11.80 -8.81 14.74
C GLY A 49 11.74 -7.44 14.08
N LYS A 50 11.82 -7.43 12.74
CA LYS A 50 11.74 -6.22 11.91
C LYS A 50 10.36 -5.54 12.03
N ILE A 51 10.27 -4.50 12.84
CA ILE A 51 9.05 -3.67 12.97
C ILE A 51 8.81 -2.98 11.62
N PRO A 52 7.60 -3.09 11.02
CA PRO A 52 7.27 -2.30 9.84
C PRO A 52 7.16 -0.83 10.19
N ILE A 53 7.87 0.01 9.45
CA ILE A 53 7.62 1.46 9.45
C ILE A 53 6.41 1.75 8.59
N ALA A 54 6.37 1.18 7.38
CA ALA A 54 5.28 1.36 6.44
C ALA A 54 4.76 0.03 5.90
N VAL A 55 3.46 -0.07 5.68
CA VAL A 55 2.82 -1.14 4.89
C VAL A 55 1.98 -0.51 3.80
N PHE A 56 1.84 -1.24 2.70
CA PHE A 56 1.20 -0.77 1.50
C PHE A 56 0.17 -1.78 1.04
N GLU A 57 -0.95 -1.26 0.54
CA GLU A 57 -1.96 -1.99 -0.21
C GLU A 57 -2.10 -1.33 -1.58
N VAL A 58 -1.90 -2.10 -2.65
CA VAL A 58 -2.07 -1.66 -4.03
C VAL A 58 -3.50 -1.99 -4.45
N VAL A 59 -4.24 -0.95 -4.83
CA VAL A 59 -5.66 -1.03 -5.18
C VAL A 59 -5.82 -0.92 -6.69
N CYS A 60 -6.22 -2.02 -7.33
CA CYS A 60 -6.44 -2.12 -8.77
C CYS A 60 -7.88 -2.50 -9.14
N SER A 61 -8.57 -3.32 -8.34
CA SER A 61 -9.90 -3.87 -8.67
C SER A 61 -10.78 -4.17 -7.45
N GLU A 62 -10.26 -3.86 -6.27
CA GLU A 62 -10.83 -4.23 -5.00
C GLU A 62 -12.15 -3.49 -4.77
N GLY A 63 -13.10 -4.17 -4.13
CA GLY A 63 -14.34 -3.58 -3.65
C GLY A 63 -14.20 -3.06 -2.22
N GLN A 64 -15.24 -2.37 -1.76
CA GLN A 64 -15.26 -1.77 -0.41
C GLN A 64 -15.02 -2.81 0.71
N LYS A 65 -15.57 -4.02 0.59
CA LYS A 65 -15.36 -5.10 1.57
C LYS A 65 -13.90 -5.54 1.62
N GLU A 66 -13.27 -5.69 0.46
CA GLU A 66 -11.86 -6.10 0.35
C GLU A 66 -10.95 -5.03 0.93
N LEU A 67 -11.16 -3.74 0.58
CA LEU A 67 -10.40 -2.63 1.16
C LEU A 67 -10.48 -2.56 2.69
N ARG A 68 -11.66 -2.83 3.25
CA ARG A 68 -11.81 -2.90 4.71
C ARG A 68 -11.02 -4.06 5.31
N GLY A 69 -11.01 -5.21 4.63
CA GLY A 69 -10.16 -6.36 5.00
C GLY A 69 -8.67 -6.01 4.94
N SER A 70 -8.22 -5.38 3.86
CA SER A 70 -6.84 -4.93 3.71
C SER A 70 -6.43 -3.95 4.82
N LEU A 71 -7.31 -3.04 5.23
CA LEU A 71 -7.05 -2.16 6.36
C LEU A 71 -6.83 -2.93 7.67
N LEU A 72 -7.65 -3.95 7.95
CA LEU A 72 -7.48 -4.77 9.14
C LEU A 72 -6.16 -5.55 9.11
N ASN A 73 -5.75 -6.05 7.94
CA ASN A 73 -4.45 -6.68 7.76
C ASN A 73 -3.29 -5.69 8.00
N MET A 74 -3.41 -4.46 7.49
CA MET A 74 -2.44 -3.41 7.74
C MET A 74 -2.36 -3.04 9.22
N LEU A 75 -3.49 -2.95 9.94
CA LEU A 75 -3.51 -2.71 11.38
C LEU A 75 -2.85 -3.86 12.17
N ALA A 76 -3.04 -5.11 11.73
CA ALA A 76 -2.43 -6.29 12.32
C ALA A 76 -0.90 -6.26 12.24
N ALA A 77 -0.36 -5.67 11.17
CA ALA A 77 1.08 -5.47 11.00
C ALA A 77 1.67 -4.48 12.01
N LYS A 78 0.83 -3.67 12.68
CA LYS A 78 1.22 -2.60 13.62
C LYS A 78 2.30 -1.66 13.05
N PRO A 79 2.11 -1.10 11.85
CA PRO A 79 3.07 -0.21 11.23
C PRO A 79 3.00 1.18 11.86
N SER A 80 4.01 2.02 11.63
CA SER A 80 3.89 3.46 11.89
C SER A 80 3.06 4.18 10.83
N LEU A 81 2.99 3.64 9.62
CA LEU A 81 2.28 4.19 8.46
C LEU A 81 1.62 3.06 7.65
N ALA A 82 0.33 3.20 7.33
CA ALA A 82 -0.33 2.42 6.28
C ALA A 82 -0.58 3.29 5.05
N VAL A 83 -0.45 2.71 3.86
CA VAL A 83 -0.62 3.44 2.60
C VAL A 83 -1.51 2.65 1.66
N PHE A 84 -2.65 3.23 1.27
CA PHE A 84 -3.40 2.77 0.11
C PHE A 84 -2.82 3.41 -1.14
N VAL A 85 -2.47 2.59 -2.13
CA VAL A 85 -1.94 3.02 -3.42
C VAL A 85 -3.00 2.73 -4.48
N LEU A 86 -3.74 3.74 -4.89
CA LEU A 86 -4.80 3.58 -5.89
C LEU A 86 -4.21 3.67 -7.29
N ILE A 87 -4.45 2.66 -8.12
CA ILE A 87 -4.05 2.64 -9.53
C ILE A 87 -5.26 3.02 -10.37
N ARG A 88 -5.41 4.32 -10.67
CA ARG A 88 -6.65 4.90 -11.24
C ARG A 88 -7.13 4.18 -12.49
N GLU A 89 -6.23 3.96 -13.44
CA GLU A 89 -6.58 3.37 -14.74
C GLU A 89 -6.97 1.90 -14.62
N GLU A 90 -6.40 1.15 -13.68
CA GLU A 90 -6.83 -0.23 -13.42
C GLU A 90 -8.20 -0.27 -12.74
N ILE A 91 -8.42 0.59 -11.74
CA ILE A 91 -9.72 0.67 -11.05
C ILE A 91 -10.83 0.98 -12.07
N LYS A 92 -10.61 1.91 -12.99
CA LYS A 92 -11.56 2.27 -14.05
C LYS A 92 -11.82 1.12 -15.04
N LYS A 93 -10.86 0.22 -15.29
CA LYS A 93 -11.06 -0.96 -16.15
C LYS A 93 -11.94 -2.03 -15.52
N HIS A 94 -12.10 -2.00 -14.20
CA HIS A 94 -12.84 -3.01 -13.45
C HIS A 94 -14.01 -2.40 -12.64
N PRO A 95 -14.98 -1.73 -13.30
CA PRO A 95 -16.16 -1.24 -12.60
C PRO A 95 -17.02 -2.40 -12.11
N ARG A 96 -17.60 -2.26 -10.91
CA ARG A 96 -18.59 -3.23 -10.40
C ARG A 96 -20.01 -2.82 -10.79
N GLY A 97 -20.77 -3.80 -11.29
CA GLY A 97 -22.12 -3.59 -11.80
C GLY A 97 -22.14 -2.68 -13.02
N ASN A 98 -23.22 -1.91 -13.19
CA ASN A 98 -23.39 -1.00 -14.32
C ASN A 98 -22.82 0.42 -14.06
N THR A 99 -21.85 0.55 -13.15
CA THR A 99 -21.28 1.85 -12.80
C THR A 99 -20.31 2.31 -13.89
N GLU A 100 -20.44 3.56 -14.32
CA GLU A 100 -19.50 4.17 -15.26
C GLU A 100 -18.07 4.20 -14.66
N PRO A 101 -17.01 3.87 -15.43
CA PRO A 101 -15.63 3.77 -14.93
C PRO A 101 -15.16 4.92 -14.05
N THR A 102 -15.44 6.18 -14.43
CA THR A 102 -15.00 7.35 -13.66
C THR A 102 -15.70 7.43 -12.32
N LYS A 103 -17.03 7.23 -12.32
CA LYS A 103 -17.84 7.20 -11.09
C LYS A 103 -17.46 6.04 -10.17
N TRP A 104 -17.05 4.90 -10.75
CA TRP A 104 -16.55 3.79 -9.97
C TRP A 104 -15.25 4.16 -9.25
N PHE A 105 -14.29 4.76 -9.96
CA PHE A 105 -13.07 5.27 -9.35
C PHE A 105 -13.36 6.30 -8.24
N GLU A 106 -14.19 7.30 -8.49
CA GLU A 106 -14.58 8.30 -7.47
C GLU A 106 -15.26 7.68 -6.24
N ARG A 107 -16.02 6.61 -6.43
CA ARG A 107 -16.63 5.87 -5.32
C ARG A 107 -15.57 5.17 -4.48
N MET A 108 -14.58 4.55 -5.12
CA MET A 108 -13.48 3.87 -4.43
C MET A 108 -12.58 4.88 -3.72
N ASP A 109 -12.25 5.99 -4.38
CA ASP A 109 -11.43 7.07 -3.85
C ASP A 109 -12.04 7.67 -2.58
N ARG A 110 -13.33 8.03 -2.63
CA ARG A 110 -14.08 8.51 -1.44
C ARG A 110 -14.20 7.46 -0.35
N TYR A 111 -14.28 6.19 -0.72
CA TYR A 111 -14.36 5.12 0.29
C TYR A 111 -13.03 4.98 1.05
N VAL A 112 -11.90 5.11 0.36
CA VAL A 112 -10.58 5.15 1.02
C VAL A 112 -10.48 6.37 1.94
N ASP A 113 -10.95 7.55 1.52
CA ASP A 113 -10.98 8.74 2.39
C ASP A 113 -11.84 8.52 3.64
N LYS A 114 -13.00 7.86 3.47
CA LYS A 114 -13.85 7.47 4.59
C LYS A 114 -13.10 6.55 5.56
N LEU A 115 -12.40 5.52 5.07
CA LEU A 115 -11.62 4.63 5.91
C LEU A 115 -10.48 5.37 6.64
N ILE A 116 -9.80 6.30 5.98
CA ILE A 116 -8.78 7.15 6.60
C ILE A 116 -9.37 7.95 7.75
N GLY A 117 -10.54 8.57 7.55
CA GLY A 117 -11.25 9.34 8.57
C GLY A 117 -11.73 8.47 9.75
N GLU A 118 -12.30 7.29 9.47
CA GLU A 118 -12.80 6.37 10.51
C GLU A 118 -11.69 5.84 11.44
N PHE A 119 -10.47 5.69 10.93
CA PHE A 119 -9.33 5.15 11.69
C PHE A 119 -8.30 6.22 12.06
N GLN A 120 -8.65 7.49 11.87
CA GLN A 120 -7.83 8.62 12.26
C GLN A 120 -7.56 8.57 13.78
N GLY A 121 -6.28 8.53 14.15
CA GLY A 121 -5.84 8.45 15.55
C GLY A 121 -5.51 7.03 16.03
N ILE A 122 -5.92 5.99 15.32
CA ILE A 122 -5.49 4.60 15.58
C ILE A 122 -4.18 4.31 14.85
N LEU A 123 -4.13 4.70 13.58
CA LEU A 123 -2.98 4.51 12.71
C LEU A 123 -2.86 5.72 11.78
N ARG A 124 -1.63 6.11 11.45
CA ARG A 124 -1.41 7.06 10.35
C ARG A 124 -1.66 6.33 9.04
N ILE A 125 -2.68 6.76 8.31
CA ILE A 125 -3.03 6.19 7.01
C ILE A 125 -2.89 7.29 5.96
N GLU A 126 -2.20 6.97 4.86
CA GLU A 126 -2.10 7.85 3.70
C GLU A 126 -2.74 7.21 2.46
N LYS A 127 -3.22 8.08 1.57
CA LYS A 127 -3.68 7.72 0.23
C LYS A 127 -2.68 8.23 -0.79
N TRP A 128 -2.11 7.33 -1.58
CA TRP A 128 -1.23 7.63 -2.70
C TRP A 128 -1.90 7.19 -4.00
N TYR A 129 -1.46 7.79 -5.09
CA TYR A 129 -1.84 7.39 -6.43
C TYR A 129 -0.61 6.94 -7.22
N GLU A 130 -0.84 6.32 -8.38
CA GLU A 130 0.23 5.79 -9.23
C GLU A 130 1.30 6.82 -9.60
N ASP A 131 0.93 8.08 -9.83
CA ASP A 131 1.84 9.18 -10.20
C ASP A 131 2.89 9.47 -9.12
N LYS A 132 2.50 9.42 -7.85
CA LYS A 132 3.41 9.60 -6.71
C LYS A 132 4.41 8.45 -6.65
N VAL A 133 3.95 7.21 -6.83
CA VAL A 133 4.83 6.04 -6.84
C VAL A 133 5.81 6.10 -8.01
N ASP A 134 5.30 6.42 -9.20
CA ASP A 134 6.12 6.54 -10.41
C ASP A 134 7.19 7.61 -10.27
N ARG A 135 6.83 8.79 -9.75
CA ARG A 135 7.79 9.86 -9.49
C ARG A 135 8.87 9.43 -8.50
N MET A 136 8.49 8.82 -7.37
CA MET A 136 9.46 8.31 -6.39
C MET A 136 10.37 7.25 -7.00
N TYR A 137 9.82 6.36 -7.82
CA TYR A 137 10.59 5.33 -8.52
C TYR A 137 11.63 5.93 -9.47
N GLN A 138 11.25 6.96 -10.26
CA GLN A 138 12.21 7.65 -11.13
C GLN A 138 13.33 8.31 -10.31
N THR A 139 12.97 9.02 -9.23
CA THR A 139 13.93 9.74 -8.39
C THR A 139 14.92 8.82 -7.68
N TYR A 140 14.45 7.73 -7.07
CA TYR A 140 15.29 6.92 -6.18
C TYR A 140 15.86 5.65 -6.82
N CYS A 141 15.28 5.17 -7.93
CA CYS A 141 15.67 3.89 -8.53
C CYS A 141 16.25 4.02 -9.95
N ARG A 142 15.98 5.13 -10.67
CA ARG A 142 16.42 5.32 -12.07
C ARG A 142 17.36 6.50 -12.30
N SER A 143 17.70 7.26 -11.27
CA SER A 143 18.62 8.41 -11.39
C SER A 143 20.11 8.03 -11.28
N HIS A 144 20.49 6.80 -11.65
CA HIS A 144 21.88 6.32 -11.69
C HIS A 144 22.19 5.72 -13.05
#